data_AF-A0A535GT77-F1
#
_entry.id   AF-A0A535GT77-F1
#
_cell.length_a   1.000
_cell.length_b   1.000
_cell.length_c   1.000
_cell.angle_alpha   90.00
_cell.angle_beta   90.00
_cell.angle_gamma   90.00
#
_symmetry.space_group_name_H-M   'P 1'
#
loop_
_entity.id
_entity.type
_entity.pdbx_description
1 polymer ?
#
loop_
_entity_poly.entity_id
_entity_poly.type
_entity_poly.pdbx_seq_one_letter_code
_entity_poly.pdbx_strand_id
1 'polypeptide(L)'
;MTARRALAVLGVGVAGSQAGHLLAYQLRFGDAAQQLQAAGAHAYFPAVARTAAGLVSLALLAAMLIVGAARVAGGRRIEPGSSPSFVRLLAVLFTLQLGCFAVQETAEALAAGGRVGSAPLLLLWGTAGQLPVALAATLALRWLGARVRPALAALRVRLTLSLRLVPTTIPWRAWPPATDLALSDGIFEHSHVRGPPSF
;
A
#
# COMPACT_ATOMS: atom_id res chain seq x y z
N MET A 1 11.56 18.96 -4.25
CA MET A 1 10.75 17.72 -4.23
C MET A 1 11.65 16.59 -4.72
N THR A 2 11.67 15.40 -4.10
CA THR A 2 12.52 14.30 -4.61
C THR A 2 11.91 13.71 -5.88
N ALA A 3 12.74 13.17 -6.79
CA ALA A 3 12.27 12.58 -8.05
C ALA A 3 11.19 11.50 -7.84
N ARG A 4 11.39 10.61 -6.84
CA ARG A 4 10.40 9.59 -6.49
C ARG A 4 9.04 10.17 -6.06
N ARG A 5 9.03 11.29 -5.34
CA ARG A 5 7.78 11.98 -4.96
C ARG A 5 7.14 12.64 -6.18
N ALA A 6 7.92 13.19 -7.09
CA ALA A 6 7.42 13.73 -8.35
C ALA A 6 6.71 12.65 -9.16
N LEU A 7 7.35 11.49 -9.34
CA LEU A 7 6.80 10.35 -10.07
C LEU A 7 5.53 9.81 -9.41
N ALA A 8 5.48 9.74 -8.08
CA ALA A 8 4.26 9.34 -7.38
C ALA A 8 3.10 10.31 -7.60
N VAL A 9 3.37 11.62 -7.53
CA VAL A 9 2.35 12.66 -7.78
C VAL A 9 1.88 12.63 -9.24
N LEU A 10 2.79 12.48 -10.20
CA LEU A 10 2.45 12.35 -11.62
C LEU A 10 1.62 11.09 -11.87
N GLY A 11 2.06 9.93 -11.39
CA GLY A 11 1.36 8.66 -11.57
C GLY A 11 -0.04 8.68 -10.95
N VAL A 12 -0.19 9.21 -9.74
CA VAL A 12 -1.50 9.38 -9.09
C VAL A 12 -2.36 10.42 -9.80
N GLY A 13 -1.76 11.50 -10.32
CA GLY A 13 -2.45 12.51 -11.12
C GLY A 13 -3.05 11.90 -12.38
N VAL A 14 -2.25 11.18 -13.17
CA VAL A 14 -2.69 10.53 -14.42
C VAL A 14 -3.70 9.41 -14.15
N ALA A 15 -3.46 8.54 -13.16
CA ALA A 15 -4.42 7.50 -12.82
C ALA A 15 -5.73 8.08 -12.29
N GLY A 16 -5.64 9.12 -11.44
CA GLY A 16 -6.80 9.84 -10.92
C GLY A 16 -7.61 10.53 -12.02
N SER A 17 -6.97 10.99 -13.10
CA SER A 17 -7.69 11.66 -14.18
C SER A 17 -8.71 10.75 -14.85
N GLN A 18 -8.43 9.43 -14.93
CA GLN A 18 -9.34 8.44 -15.49
C GLN A 18 -10.56 8.21 -14.58
N ALA A 19 -10.36 8.20 -13.26
CA ALA A 19 -11.47 8.14 -12.31
C ALA A 19 -12.32 9.41 -12.33
N GLY A 20 -11.71 10.59 -12.45
CA GLY A 20 -12.45 11.84 -12.61
C GLY A 20 -13.19 11.92 -13.96
N HIS A 21 -12.64 11.30 -15.00
CA HIS A 21 -13.27 11.21 -16.32
C HIS A 21 -14.52 10.32 -16.28
N LEU A 22 -14.44 9.16 -15.61
CA LEU A 22 -15.61 8.32 -15.30
C LEU A 22 -16.69 9.12 -14.57
N LEU A 23 -16.31 9.85 -13.52
CA LEU A 23 -17.25 10.66 -12.74
C LEU A 23 -17.87 11.78 -13.57
N ALA A 24 -17.08 12.52 -14.35
CA ALA A 24 -17.57 13.58 -15.22
C ALA A 24 -18.63 13.07 -16.21
N TYR A 25 -18.38 11.91 -16.85
CA TYR A 25 -19.35 11.30 -17.75
C TYR A 25 -20.58 10.78 -17.04
N GLN A 26 -20.42 10.16 -15.86
CA GLN A 26 -21.56 9.71 -15.07
C GLN A 26 -22.48 10.88 -14.68
N LEU A 27 -21.89 12.00 -14.28
CA LEU A 27 -22.64 13.22 -13.94
C LEU A 27 -23.30 13.86 -15.17
N ARG A 28 -22.64 13.81 -16.33
CA ARG A 28 -23.12 14.46 -17.56
C ARG A 28 -24.16 13.63 -18.32
N PHE A 29 -23.96 12.32 -18.40
CA PHE A 29 -24.68 11.41 -19.30
C PHE A 29 -25.48 10.33 -18.57
N GLY A 30 -25.35 10.21 -17.25
CA GLY A 30 -26.13 9.24 -16.46
C GLY A 30 -25.91 7.81 -16.93
N ASP A 31 -27.00 7.09 -17.18
CA ASP A 31 -26.98 5.68 -17.56
C ASP A 31 -26.27 5.41 -18.89
N ALA A 32 -26.20 6.41 -19.78
CA ALA A 32 -25.50 6.29 -21.06
C ALA A 32 -23.97 6.41 -20.93
N ALA A 33 -23.44 6.81 -19.76
CA ALA A 33 -22.03 7.11 -19.57
C ALA A 33 -21.10 5.96 -19.97
N GLN A 34 -21.40 4.75 -19.50
CA GLN A 34 -20.56 3.56 -19.80
C GLN A 34 -20.55 3.22 -21.29
N GLN A 35 -21.70 3.33 -21.96
CA GLN A 35 -21.78 3.04 -23.39
C GLN A 35 -21.00 4.07 -24.21
N LEU A 36 -21.13 5.36 -23.88
CA LEU A 36 -20.40 6.44 -24.55
C LEU A 36 -18.90 6.32 -24.33
N GLN A 37 -18.46 5.92 -23.13
CA GLN A 37 -17.06 5.72 -22.79
C GLN A 37 -16.47 4.40 -23.28
N ALA A 38 -17.25 3.55 -23.95
CA ALA A 38 -16.78 2.29 -24.52
C ALA A 38 -16.90 2.27 -26.06
N ALA A 39 -17.29 3.38 -26.67
CA ALA A 39 -17.58 3.48 -28.10
C ALA A 39 -16.64 4.48 -28.79
N GLY A 40 -16.49 4.33 -30.11
CA GLY A 40 -15.73 5.27 -30.95
C GLY A 40 -14.29 5.46 -30.47
N ALA A 41 -13.85 6.71 -30.40
CA ALA A 41 -12.50 7.07 -29.93
C ALA A 41 -12.24 6.65 -28.48
N HIS A 42 -13.27 6.42 -27.66
CA HIS A 42 -13.16 5.99 -26.27
C HIS A 42 -13.11 4.47 -26.09
N ALA A 43 -13.13 3.65 -27.14
CA ALA A 43 -13.19 2.18 -26.99
C ALA A 43 -12.04 1.59 -26.14
N TYR A 44 -10.90 2.28 -26.07
CA TYR A 44 -9.74 1.89 -25.25
C TYR A 44 -9.92 2.22 -23.75
N PHE A 45 -10.77 3.20 -23.43
CA PHE A 45 -10.88 3.81 -22.11
C PHE A 45 -11.28 2.82 -21.00
N PRO A 46 -12.23 1.88 -21.20
CA PRO A 46 -12.59 0.93 -20.15
C PRO A 46 -11.41 0.05 -19.71
N ALA A 47 -10.55 -0.34 -20.66
CA ALA A 47 -9.36 -1.13 -20.36
C ALA A 47 -8.34 -0.31 -19.55
N VAL A 48 -8.11 0.94 -19.93
CA VAL A 48 -7.21 1.86 -19.21
C VAL A 48 -7.73 2.15 -17.81
N ALA A 49 -9.02 2.47 -17.67
CA ALA A 49 -9.64 2.78 -16.39
C ALA A 49 -9.58 1.59 -15.41
N ARG A 50 -9.92 0.38 -15.86
CA ARG A 50 -9.81 -0.84 -15.04
C ARG A 50 -8.38 -1.13 -14.63
N THR A 51 -7.42 -0.99 -15.56
CA THR A 51 -6.00 -1.22 -15.27
C THR A 51 -5.48 -0.22 -14.25
N ALA A 52 -5.80 1.06 -14.41
CA ALA A 52 -5.44 2.10 -13.46
C ALA A 52 -6.04 1.83 -12.07
N ALA A 53 -7.32 1.47 -12.00
CA ALA A 53 -7.99 1.11 -10.75
C ALA A 53 -7.34 -0.11 -10.08
N GLY A 54 -7.00 -1.14 -10.85
CA GLY A 54 -6.29 -2.33 -10.37
C GLY A 54 -4.92 -2.00 -9.79
N LEU A 55 -4.11 -1.20 -10.50
CA LEU A 55 -2.79 -0.77 -10.04
C LEU A 55 -2.87 0.06 -8.76
N VAL A 56 -3.83 0.99 -8.68
CA VAL A 56 -4.06 1.80 -7.47
C VAL A 56 -4.48 0.92 -6.29
N SER A 57 -5.39 -0.02 -6.52
CA SER A 57 -5.86 -0.96 -5.49
C SER A 57 -4.72 -1.84 -4.97
N LEU A 58 -3.90 -2.38 -5.87
CA LEU A 58 -2.72 -3.18 -5.51
C LEU A 58 -1.70 -2.35 -4.70
N ALA A 59 -1.42 -1.12 -5.12
CA ALA A 59 -0.51 -0.23 -4.39
C ALA A 59 -1.03 0.10 -2.98
N LEU A 60 -2.35 0.34 -2.84
CA LEU A 60 -2.97 0.60 -1.54
C LEU A 60 -2.93 -0.64 -0.64
N LEU A 61 -3.23 -1.82 -1.17
CA LEU A 61 -3.14 -3.08 -0.45
C LEU A 61 -1.71 -3.35 0.03
N ALA A 62 -0.72 -3.18 -0.84
CA ALA A 62 0.70 -3.32 -0.46
C ALA A 62 1.08 -2.35 0.67
N ALA A 63 0.63 -1.09 0.59
CA ALA A 63 0.87 -0.10 1.64
C ALA A 63 0.20 -0.48 2.97
N MET A 64 -1.04 -0.97 2.93
CA MET A 64 -1.74 -1.48 4.12
C MET A 64 -0.99 -2.66 4.75
N LEU A 65 -0.56 -3.62 3.94
CA LEU A 65 0.20 -4.79 4.39
C LEU A 65 1.52 -4.37 5.06
N ILE A 66 2.26 -3.44 4.46
CA ILE A 66 3.50 -2.90 5.04
C ILE A 66 3.23 -2.25 6.41
N VAL A 67 2.20 -1.40 6.50
CA VAL A 67 1.86 -0.69 7.74
C VAL A 67 1.35 -1.68 8.81
N GLY A 68 0.54 -2.66 8.41
CA GLY A 68 0.04 -3.72 9.28
C GLY A 68 1.15 -4.60 9.82
N ALA A 69 2.03 -5.10 8.94
CA ALA A 69 3.21 -5.89 9.32
C ALA A 69 4.12 -5.12 10.28
N ALA A 70 4.35 -3.83 10.03
CA ALA A 70 5.14 -2.98 10.93
C ALA A 70 4.51 -2.85 12.32
N ARG A 71 3.17 -2.76 12.41
CA ARG A 71 2.45 -2.71 13.69
C ARG A 71 2.52 -4.05 14.44
N VAL A 72 2.28 -5.16 13.74
CA VAL A 72 2.32 -6.52 14.33
C VAL A 72 3.72 -6.84 14.83
N ALA A 73 4.74 -6.70 13.96
CA ALA A 73 6.13 -6.89 14.36
C ALA A 73 6.54 -5.90 15.46
N GLY A 74 5.96 -4.69 15.42
CA GLY A 74 6.17 -3.59 16.35
C GLY A 74 5.65 -3.81 17.77
N GLY A 75 4.54 -4.56 17.91
CA GLY A 75 3.73 -4.58 19.13
C GLY A 75 3.12 -3.22 19.51
N ARG A 76 3.24 -2.19 18.65
CA ARG A 76 2.83 -0.82 18.96
C ARG A 76 2.41 -0.05 17.71
N ARG A 77 1.70 1.06 17.91
CA ARG A 77 1.37 2.00 16.83
C ARG A 77 2.65 2.62 16.27
N ILE A 78 2.67 2.81 14.96
CA ILE A 78 3.75 3.52 14.26
C ILE A 78 3.41 5.00 14.25
N GLU A 79 4.29 5.81 14.85
CA GLU A 79 4.14 7.26 14.83
C GLU A 79 4.17 7.80 13.40
N PRO A 80 3.19 8.65 13.01
CA PRO A 80 3.18 9.24 11.68
C PRO A 80 4.40 10.15 11.45
N GLY A 81 4.98 10.06 10.26
CA GLY A 81 6.00 11.00 9.79
C GLY A 81 5.38 12.29 9.23
N SER A 82 6.23 13.15 8.67
CA SER A 82 5.79 14.39 8.02
C SER A 82 4.95 14.15 6.77
N SER A 83 3.88 14.92 6.62
CA SER A 83 2.98 14.89 5.46
C SER A 83 3.24 16.07 4.52
N PRO A 84 3.14 15.92 3.19
CA PRO A 84 3.18 17.04 2.25
C PRO A 84 2.01 18.01 2.47
N SER A 85 2.20 19.29 2.13
CA SER A 85 1.15 20.33 2.23
C SER A 85 -0.10 19.94 1.42
N PHE A 86 -1.28 20.11 2.04
CA PHE A 86 -2.56 19.71 1.45
C PHE A 86 -2.88 20.58 0.25
N VAL A 87 -2.88 21.91 0.44
CA VAL A 87 -3.24 22.89 -0.60
C VAL A 87 -2.33 22.74 -1.82
N ARG A 88 -1.02 22.61 -1.60
CA ARG A 88 -0.05 22.45 -2.70
C ARG A 88 -0.29 21.15 -3.47
N LEU A 89 -0.52 20.04 -2.76
CA LEU A 89 -0.73 18.75 -3.39
C LEU A 89 -2.05 18.69 -4.14
N LEU A 90 -3.12 19.24 -3.55
CA LEU A 90 -4.42 19.36 -4.20
C LEU A 90 -4.32 20.19 -5.48
N ALA A 91 -3.69 21.36 -5.42
CA ALA A 91 -3.52 22.21 -6.59
C ALA A 91 -2.79 21.48 -7.72
N VAL A 92 -1.68 20.80 -7.40
CA VAL A 92 -0.91 20.05 -8.42
C VAL A 92 -1.73 18.91 -9.01
N LEU A 93 -2.36 18.08 -8.16
CA LEU A 93 -3.16 16.94 -8.63
C LEU A 93 -4.36 17.39 -9.44
N PHE A 94 -5.09 18.40 -8.97
CA PHE A 94 -6.24 18.94 -9.68
C PHE A 94 -5.84 19.51 -11.04
N THR A 95 -4.77 20.30 -11.11
CA THR A 95 -4.29 20.86 -12.38
C THR A 95 -3.85 19.76 -13.35
N LEU A 96 -3.12 18.74 -12.88
CA LEU A 96 -2.73 17.60 -13.73
C LEU A 96 -3.96 16.85 -14.25
N GLN A 97 -4.89 16.54 -13.36
CA GLN A 97 -6.11 15.79 -13.69
C GLN A 97 -7.01 16.55 -14.68
N LEU A 98 -7.24 17.84 -14.42
CA LEU A 98 -8.02 18.70 -15.31
C LEU A 98 -7.35 18.87 -16.67
N GLY A 99 -6.02 19.03 -16.69
CA GLY A 99 -5.25 19.10 -17.92
C GLY A 99 -5.36 17.81 -18.74
N CYS A 100 -5.18 16.65 -18.11
CA CYS A 100 -5.36 15.36 -18.77
C CYS A 100 -6.78 15.20 -19.34
N PHE A 101 -7.81 15.54 -18.55
CA PHE A 101 -9.20 15.50 -19.02
C PHE A 101 -9.42 16.38 -20.26
N ALA A 102 -8.98 17.64 -20.22
CA ALA A 102 -9.16 18.56 -21.34
C ALA A 102 -8.42 18.10 -22.59
N VAL A 103 -7.20 17.57 -22.44
CA VAL A 103 -6.41 17.02 -23.55
C VAL A 103 -7.06 15.78 -24.14
N GLN A 104 -7.53 14.84 -23.30
CA GLN A 104 -8.19 13.61 -23.76
C GLN A 104 -9.44 13.95 -24.57
N GLU A 105 -10.37 14.72 -23.98
CA GLU A 105 -11.63 15.08 -24.65
C GLU A 105 -11.39 15.85 -25.97
N THR A 106 -10.39 16.73 -26.00
CA THR A 106 -10.05 17.48 -27.22
C THR A 106 -9.44 16.56 -28.27
N ALA A 107 -8.46 15.74 -27.90
CA ALA A 107 -7.76 14.85 -28.83
C ALA A 107 -8.72 13.79 -29.41
N GLU A 108 -9.60 13.24 -28.59
CA GLU A 108 -10.58 12.23 -29.02
C GLU A 108 -11.66 12.83 -29.91
N ALA A 109 -12.14 14.04 -29.60
CA ALA A 109 -13.07 14.75 -30.48
C ALA A 109 -12.43 15.02 -31.85
N LEU A 110 -11.18 15.46 -31.89
CA LEU A 110 -10.44 15.67 -33.15
C LEU A 110 -10.21 14.36 -33.91
N ALA A 111 -9.77 13.30 -33.23
CA ALA A 111 -9.51 12.00 -33.84
C ALA A 111 -10.78 11.34 -34.40
N ALA A 112 -11.94 11.58 -33.78
CA ALA A 112 -13.24 11.12 -34.25
C ALA A 112 -13.86 12.01 -35.36
N GLY A 113 -13.19 13.10 -35.76
CA GLY A 113 -13.74 14.09 -36.69
C GLY A 113 -14.95 14.86 -36.12
N GLY A 114 -15.11 14.85 -34.80
CA GLY A 114 -16.21 15.48 -34.09
C GLY A 114 -15.95 16.95 -33.74
N ARG A 115 -16.93 17.57 -33.09
CA ARG A 115 -16.80 18.93 -32.56
C ARG A 115 -16.13 18.91 -31.20
N VAL A 116 -15.03 19.65 -31.06
CA VAL A 116 -14.39 19.90 -29.77
C VAL A 116 -15.35 20.68 -28.87
N GLY A 117 -15.50 20.24 -27.62
CA GLY A 117 -16.30 20.94 -26.62
C GLY A 117 -15.78 22.36 -26.37
N SER A 118 -16.69 23.30 -26.10
CA SER A 118 -16.26 24.66 -25.75
C SER A 118 -15.47 24.67 -24.44
N ALA A 119 -14.52 25.60 -24.30
CA ALA A 119 -13.68 25.70 -23.11
C ALA A 119 -14.50 25.79 -21.80
N PRO A 120 -15.61 26.54 -21.70
CA PRO A 120 -16.45 26.54 -20.50
C PRO A 120 -17.05 25.17 -20.16
N LEU A 121 -17.47 24.40 -21.17
CA LEU A 121 -18.01 23.05 -20.97
C LEU A 121 -16.94 22.07 -20.49
N LEU A 122 -15.73 22.12 -21.07
CA LEU A 122 -14.60 21.31 -20.63
C LEU A 122 -14.19 21.64 -19.19
N LEU A 123 -14.16 22.92 -18.84
CA LEU A 123 -13.83 23.37 -17.47
C LEU A 123 -14.91 22.97 -16.47
N LEU A 124 -16.19 23.10 -16.82
CA LEU A 124 -17.31 22.75 -15.95
C LEU A 124 -17.29 21.25 -15.62
N TRP A 125 -17.35 20.40 -16.65
CA TRP A 125 -17.42 18.94 -16.45
C TRP A 125 -16.10 18.37 -15.96
N GLY A 126 -14.98 18.90 -16.44
CA GLY A 126 -13.65 18.57 -15.93
C GLY A 126 -13.54 18.91 -14.45
N THR A 127 -13.97 20.08 -14.00
CA THR A 127 -13.91 20.42 -12.57
C THR A 127 -14.83 19.53 -11.74
N ALA A 128 -16.07 19.30 -12.20
CA ALA A 128 -17.05 18.47 -11.51
C ALA A 128 -16.56 17.02 -11.30
N GLY A 129 -15.89 16.44 -12.29
CA GLY A 129 -15.31 15.10 -12.18
C GLY A 129 -13.97 15.05 -11.47
N GLN A 130 -13.05 15.97 -11.77
CA GLN A 130 -11.65 15.88 -11.34
C GLN A 130 -11.43 16.40 -9.91
N LEU A 131 -12.14 17.43 -9.47
CA LEU A 131 -11.91 18.00 -8.13
C LEU A 131 -12.19 17.00 -6.99
N PRO A 132 -13.31 16.24 -6.97
CA PRO A 132 -13.56 15.23 -5.93
C PRO A 132 -12.47 14.15 -5.90
N VAL A 133 -12.00 13.72 -7.07
CA VAL A 133 -10.95 12.71 -7.19
C VAL A 133 -9.59 13.25 -6.75
N ALA A 134 -9.26 14.49 -7.10
CA ALA A 134 -8.04 15.16 -6.64
C ALA A 134 -8.01 15.31 -5.12
N LEU A 135 -9.16 15.59 -4.48
CA LEU A 135 -9.30 15.62 -3.02
C LEU A 135 -9.00 14.25 -2.39
N ALA A 136 -9.64 13.19 -2.88
CA ALA A 136 -9.42 11.83 -2.40
C ALA A 136 -7.95 11.40 -2.60
N ALA A 137 -7.37 11.67 -3.76
CA ALA A 137 -5.99 11.38 -4.08
C ALA A 137 -5.01 12.16 -3.18
N THR A 138 -5.31 13.42 -2.87
CA THR A 138 -4.52 14.26 -1.94
C THR A 138 -4.50 13.63 -0.55
N LEU A 139 -5.66 13.24 -0.03
CA LEU A 139 -5.78 12.58 1.27
C LEU A 139 -5.02 11.25 1.29
N ALA A 140 -5.16 10.44 0.24
CA ALA A 140 -4.47 9.16 0.10
C ALA A 140 -2.94 9.34 0.09
N LEU A 141 -2.42 10.25 -0.73
CA LEU A 141 -0.97 10.50 -0.82
C LEU A 141 -0.40 11.08 0.49
N ARG A 142 -1.15 11.94 1.18
CA ARG A 142 -0.77 12.44 2.51
C ARG A 142 -0.71 11.30 3.52
N TRP A 143 -1.73 10.45 3.55
CA TRP A 143 -1.77 9.29 4.43
C TRP A 143 -0.63 8.32 4.15
N LEU A 144 -0.41 7.96 2.88
CA LEU A 144 0.68 7.08 2.44
C LEU A 144 2.04 7.66 2.80
N GLY A 145 2.25 8.94 2.51
CA GLY A 145 3.50 9.65 2.79
C GLY A 145 3.83 9.69 4.28
N ALA A 146 2.82 9.86 5.14
CA ALA A 146 2.99 9.89 6.59
C ALA A 146 3.21 8.49 7.20
N ARG A 147 2.72 7.41 6.58
CA ARG A 147 2.69 6.06 7.22
C ARG A 147 3.66 5.06 6.64
N VAL A 148 3.84 5.01 5.32
CA VAL A 148 4.61 3.93 4.66
C VAL A 148 6.10 4.05 4.98
N ARG A 149 6.67 5.26 4.95
CA ARG A 149 8.10 5.46 5.20
C ARG A 149 8.49 5.09 6.64
N PRO A 150 7.78 5.54 7.70
CA PRO A 150 8.04 5.08 9.06
C PRO A 150 7.85 3.57 9.24
N ALA A 151 6.81 2.98 8.62
CA ALA A 151 6.57 1.54 8.69
C ALA A 151 7.72 0.72 8.08
N LEU A 152 8.21 1.10 6.90
CA LEU A 152 9.37 0.46 6.29
C LEU A 152 10.64 0.61 7.13
N ALA A 153 10.86 1.77 7.75
CA ALA A 153 11.99 1.98 8.64
C ALA A 153 11.92 1.05 9.87
N ALA A 154 10.75 0.92 10.50
CA ALA A 154 10.52 0.03 11.63
C ALA A 154 10.75 -1.44 11.26
N LEU A 155 10.27 -1.88 10.10
CA LEU A 155 10.49 -3.25 9.61
C LEU A 155 11.97 -3.52 9.33
N ARG A 156 12.69 -2.59 8.70
CA ARG A 156 14.12 -2.74 8.42
C ARG A 156 14.95 -2.90 9.70
N VAL A 157 14.70 -2.08 10.72
CA VAL A 157 15.40 -2.19 12.00
C VAL A 157 15.18 -3.56 12.64
N ARG A 158 13.93 -4.05 12.65
CA ARG A 158 13.60 -5.35 13.23
C ARG A 158 14.18 -6.52 12.45
N LEU A 159 14.16 -6.45 11.12
CA LEU A 159 14.76 -7.46 10.28
C LEU A 159 16.28 -7.54 10.54
N THR A 160 16.96 -6.40 10.59
CA THR A 160 18.40 -6.34 10.92
C THR A 160 18.70 -6.90 12.30
N LEU A 161 17.89 -6.58 13.32
CA LEU A 161 18.07 -7.14 14.67
C LEU A 161 17.83 -8.65 14.68
N SER A 162 16.78 -9.13 14.02
CA SER A 162 16.45 -10.57 13.97
C SER A 162 17.57 -11.36 13.29
N LEU A 163 18.11 -10.85 12.18
CA LEU A 163 19.25 -11.47 11.48
C LEU A 163 20.54 -11.47 12.31
N ARG A 164 20.75 -10.43 13.14
CA ARG A 164 21.90 -10.38 14.08
C ARG A 164 21.74 -11.29 15.29
N LEU A 165 20.50 -11.56 15.69
CA LEU A 165 20.16 -12.39 16.85
C LEU A 165 19.96 -13.86 16.49
N VAL A 166 20.05 -14.26 15.22
CA VAL A 166 20.19 -15.69 14.86
C VAL A 166 21.49 -16.16 15.49
N PRO A 167 21.44 -16.99 16.55
CA PRO A 167 22.66 -17.45 17.18
C PRO A 167 23.34 -18.39 16.18
N THR A 168 24.50 -17.99 15.67
CA THR A 168 25.41 -18.90 14.95
C THR A 168 26.05 -19.93 15.88
N THR A 169 25.81 -19.84 17.19
CA THR A 169 26.12 -20.91 18.12
C THR A 169 24.93 -21.88 18.15
N ILE A 170 24.97 -22.89 17.29
CA ILE A 170 24.46 -24.21 17.71
C ILE A 170 25.46 -24.66 18.77
N PRO A 171 25.13 -24.69 20.08
CA PRO A 171 25.96 -25.43 21.01
C PRO A 171 25.74 -26.90 20.65
N TRP A 172 26.51 -27.38 19.67
CA TRP A 172 26.76 -28.81 19.56
C TRP A 172 27.30 -29.17 20.95
N ARG A 173 26.57 -30.05 21.64
CA ARG A 173 26.88 -30.44 23.01
C ARG A 173 28.39 -30.59 23.20
N ALA A 174 28.98 -29.69 23.98
CA ALA A 174 30.01 -30.08 24.93
C ALA A 174 29.33 -31.14 25.82
N TRP A 175 29.41 -32.39 25.39
CA TRP A 175 29.10 -33.53 26.23
C TRP A 175 30.10 -33.44 27.39
N PRO A 176 29.69 -33.24 28.65
CA PRO A 176 30.66 -33.31 29.72
C PRO A 176 31.22 -34.74 29.68
N PRO A 177 32.55 -34.95 29.64
CA PRO A 177 33.07 -36.27 29.96
C PRO A 177 32.51 -36.57 31.34
N ALA A 178 31.86 -37.73 31.51
CA ALA A 178 31.41 -38.18 32.81
C ALA A 178 32.66 -38.27 33.70
N THR A 179 32.94 -37.23 34.46
CA THR A 179 33.88 -37.28 35.57
C THR A 179 33.22 -38.11 36.63
N ASP A 180 33.78 -39.30 36.84
CA ASP A 180 33.53 -40.26 37.90
C ASP A 180 32.39 -39.89 38.84
N LEU A 181 31.28 -40.61 38.69
CA LEU A 181 30.32 -40.79 39.77
C LEU A 181 31.08 -41.44 40.93
N ALA A 182 31.59 -40.61 41.83
CA ALA A 182 31.91 -41.01 43.19
C ALA A 182 30.62 -41.62 43.76
N LEU A 183 30.62 -42.95 43.88
CA LEU A 183 29.64 -43.70 44.65
C LEU A 183 29.70 -43.18 46.08
N SER A 184 28.82 -42.25 46.41
CA SER A 184 28.49 -41.92 47.79
C SER A 184 27.64 -43.06 48.33
N ASP A 185 28.30 -44.05 48.93
CA ASP A 185 27.68 -45.13 49.72
C ASP A 185 27.00 -44.56 50.97
N GLY A 186 25.84 -43.95 50.79
CA GLY A 186 25.07 -43.33 51.86
C GLY A 186 23.55 -43.33 51.66
N ILE A 187 23.03 -44.21 50.78
CA ILE A 187 21.59 -44.30 50.49
C ILE A 187 21.13 -45.75 50.59
N PHE A 188 21.32 -46.39 51.76
CA PHE A 188 20.70 -47.70 52.03
C PHE A 188 20.32 -47.93 53.50
N GLU A 189 19.98 -46.88 54.27
CA GLU A 189 19.54 -47.10 55.66
C GLU A 189 18.03 -47.32 55.86
N HIS A 190 17.14 -47.12 54.89
CA HIS A 190 15.70 -47.16 55.20
C HIS A 190 14.79 -47.76 54.11
N SER A 191 15.09 -48.98 53.64
CA SER A 191 14.12 -49.78 52.87
C SER A 191 13.67 -51.01 53.65
N HIS A 192 12.51 -50.91 54.32
CA HIS A 192 11.82 -52.04 54.93
C HIS A 192 11.03 -52.81 53.86
N VAL A 193 11.66 -53.81 53.24
CA VAL A 193 10.96 -54.80 52.41
C VAL A 193 11.05 -56.14 53.13
N ARG A 194 9.91 -56.67 53.60
CA ARG A 194 9.82 -58.02 54.17
C ARG A 194 9.81 -59.04 53.03
N GLY A 195 10.71 -60.02 53.10
CA GLY A 195 10.74 -61.15 52.17
C GLY A 195 9.56 -62.10 52.35
N PRO A 196 9.25 -62.94 51.35
CA PRO A 196 8.12 -63.86 51.38
C PRO A 196 8.37 -65.05 52.33
N PRO A 197 7.30 -65.70 52.84
CA PRO A 197 7.42 -66.77 53.83
C PRO A 197 7.98 -68.06 53.21
N SER A 198 8.87 -68.72 53.94
CA SER A 198 9.41 -70.04 53.63
C SER A 198 8.52 -71.16 54.18
N PHE A 199 8.28 -72.20 53.39
CA PHE A 199 8.00 -73.55 53.89
C PHE A 199 9.31 -74.34 53.94
#